data_AF-W0V786-F1
#
_entry.id   AF-W0V786-F1
#
_cell.length_a   1.000
_cell.length_b   1.000
_cell.length_c   1.000
_cell.angle_alpha   90.00
_cell.angle_beta   90.00
_cell.angle_gamma   90.00
#
_symmetry.space_group_name_H-M   'P 1'
#
loop_
_entity.id
_entity.type
_entity.pdbx_description
1 polymer ?
#
loop_
_entity_poly.entity_id
_entity_poly.type
_entity_poly.pdbx_seq_one_letter_code
_entity_poly.pdbx_strand_id
1 'polypeptide(L)' 'MQVKFAVFCDCLPDGTDALEERIDDDIAMIWTAYDFRANGKIHHCGTDIVTLIHQDGKWLITGIADNSRTTGCPAR' A
#
# COMPACT_ATOMS: atom_id res chain seq x y z
N MET A 1 2.75 15.28 21.19
CA MET A 1 3.21 15.64 19.82
C MET A 1 2.52 14.67 18.87
N GLN A 2 1.37 15.05 18.32
CA GLN A 2 0.64 14.21 17.35
C GLN A 2 1.38 14.28 16.03
N VAL A 3 2.08 13.20 15.67
CA VAL A 3 2.63 13.05 14.32
C VAL A 3 1.43 12.85 13.39
N LYS A 4 1.23 13.80 12.47
CA LYS A 4 0.11 13.76 11.52
C LYS A 4 0.38 12.66 10.49
N PHE A 5 -0.60 11.77 10.38
CA PHE A 5 -0.94 10.69 9.42
C PHE A 5 -0.33 10.66 7.99
N ALA A 6 0.37 11.68 7.50
CA ALA A 6 0.39 11.96 6.06
C ALA A 6 1.57 11.37 5.25
N VAL A 7 2.60 10.78 5.85
CA VAL A 7 3.83 10.54 5.06
C VAL A 7 3.70 9.43 4.01
N PHE A 8 2.95 8.35 4.29
CA PHE A 8 2.86 7.24 3.35
C PHE A 8 1.75 7.45 2.31
N CYS A 9 0.56 7.88 2.74
CA CYS A 9 -0.57 8.12 1.83
C CYS A 9 -0.29 9.26 0.83
N ASP A 10 0.47 10.30 1.23
CA ASP A 10 0.89 11.38 0.32
C ASP A 10 1.93 10.91 -0.72
N CYS A 11 2.55 9.74 -0.50
CA CYS A 11 3.50 9.14 -1.43
C CYS A 11 2.87 8.08 -2.35
N LEU A 12 1.60 7.72 -2.13
CA LEU A 12 0.93 6.75 -2.99
C LEU A 12 0.47 7.43 -4.28
N PRO A 13 0.69 6.79 -5.45
CA PRO A 13 0.22 7.33 -6.72
C PRO A 13 -1.31 7.42 -6.76
N ASP A 14 -1.82 8.31 -7.62
CA ASP A 14 -3.25 8.40 -7.93
C ASP A 14 -3.80 7.01 -8.34
N GLY A 15 -5.02 6.66 -7.86
CA GLY A 15 -5.67 5.36 -8.15
C GLY A 15 -5.79 4.40 -6.96
N THR A 16 -5.50 4.87 -5.75
CA THR A 16 -5.66 4.12 -4.49
C THR A 16 -7.13 4.19 -4.02
N ASP A 17 -8.06 3.63 -4.80
CA ASP A 17 -9.51 3.80 -4.59
C ASP A 17 -10.07 3.03 -3.37
N ALA A 18 -9.28 2.11 -2.81
CA ALA A 18 -9.64 1.29 -1.66
C ALA A 18 -8.44 1.21 -0.71
N LEU A 19 -8.28 2.26 0.10
CA LEU A 19 -7.24 2.35 1.12
C LEU A 19 -7.86 2.10 2.50
N GLU A 20 -7.38 1.06 3.18
CA GLU A 20 -7.60 0.88 4.60
C GLU A 20 -6.27 0.87 5.33
N GLU A 21 -6.22 1.53 6.48
CA GLU A 21 -5.03 1.57 7.33
C GLU A 21 -5.39 1.22 8.77
N ARG A 22 -4.45 0.57 9.45
CA ARG A 22 -4.54 0.29 10.89
C ARG A 22 -3.17 0.54 11.50
N ILE A 23 -3.14 1.34 12.56
CA ILE A 23 -1.93 1.66 13.32
C ILE A 23 -2.16 1.24 14.76
N ASP A 24 -1.19 0.55 15.35
CA ASP A 24 -1.13 0.21 16.77
C ASP A 24 0.29 0.52 17.26
N ASP A 25 0.44 1.67 17.91
CA ASP A 25 1.72 2.21 18.39
C ASP A 25 2.87 2.15 17.36
N ASP A 26 3.78 1.19 17.50
CA ASP A 26 4.98 1.02 16.68
C ASP A 26 4.80 0.04 15.52
N ILE A 27 3.57 -0.43 15.24
CA ILE A 27 3.24 -1.25 14.08
C ILE A 27 2.10 -0.64 13.26
N ALA A 28 2.11 -0.88 11.96
CA ALA A 28 1.04 -0.49 11.07
C ALA A 28 0.80 -1.50 9.95
N MET A 29 -0.41 -1.46 9.41
CA MET A 29 -0.82 -2.24 8.25
C MET A 29 -1.58 -1.33 7.28
N ILE A 30 -1.26 -1.47 6.00
CA ILE A 30 -1.94 -0.78 4.90
C ILE A 30 -2.50 -1.84 3.96
N TRP A 31 -3.78 -1.76 3.69
CA TRP A 31 -4.49 -2.59 2.73
C TRP A 31 -4.92 -1.71 1.58
N THR A 32 -4.38 -1.98 0.39
CA THR A 32 -4.61 -1.11 -0.77
C THR A 32 -4.73 -1.88 -2.06
N ALA A 33 -5.54 -1.37 -3.00
CA ALA A 33 -5.48 -1.84 -4.37
C ALA A 33 -4.12 -1.51 -5.01
N TYR A 34 -3.66 -2.35 -5.94
CA TYR A 34 -2.47 -2.11 -6.75
C TYR A 34 -2.67 -2.53 -8.21
N ASP A 35 -1.90 -1.91 -9.11
CA ASP A 35 -1.77 -2.33 -10.51
C ASP A 35 -0.28 -2.47 -10.89
N PHE A 36 0.14 -3.69 -11.19
CA PHE A 36 1.49 -3.96 -11.68
C PHE A 36 1.53 -3.84 -13.21
N ARG A 37 2.37 -2.91 -13.71
CA ARG A 37 2.54 -2.65 -15.13
C ARG A 37 3.89 -3.15 -15.64
N ALA A 38 3.86 -3.97 -16.69
CA ALA A 38 5.04 -4.36 -17.45
C ALA A 38 5.01 -3.71 -18.83
N ASN A 39 6.06 -2.98 -19.20
CA ASN A 39 6.14 -2.25 -20.48
C ASN A 39 4.93 -1.31 -20.73
N GLY A 40 4.47 -0.63 -19.68
CA GLY A 40 3.34 0.31 -19.75
C GLY A 40 1.96 -0.34 -19.82
N LYS A 41 1.86 -1.67 -19.84
CA LYS A 41 0.59 -2.41 -19.84
C LYS A 41 0.37 -3.09 -18.49
N ILE A 42 -0.87 -3.10 -18.00
CA ILE A 42 -1.25 -3.86 -16.81
C ILE A 42 -0.96 -5.35 -17.09
N HIS A 43 -0.17 -5.97 -16.21
CA HIS A 43 0.18 -7.39 -16.28
C HIS A 43 -0.60 -8.18 -15.22
N HIS A 44 -0.71 -7.64 -14.00
CA HIS A 44 -1.61 -8.13 -12.96
C HIS A 44 -1.98 -6.98 -12.02
N CYS A 45 -3.01 -7.19 -11.23
CA CYS A 45 -3.52 -6.24 -10.26
C CYS A 45 -3.98 -7.02 -9.03
N GLY A 46 -4.35 -6.29 -7.98
CA GLY A 46 -4.97 -6.95 -6.85
C GLY A 46 -5.07 -6.04 -5.65
N THR A 47 -4.88 -6.67 -4.51
CA THR A 47 -4.84 -5.99 -3.23
C THR A 47 -3.57 -6.38 -2.52
N ASP A 48 -2.81 -5.36 -2.12
CA ASP A 48 -1.62 -5.48 -1.30
C ASP A 48 -2.00 -5.33 0.17
N ILE A 49 -1.29 -6.08 1.01
CA ILE A 49 -1.13 -5.80 2.42
C ILE A 49 0.34 -5.45 2.68
N VAL A 50 0.58 -4.23 3.16
CA VAL A 50 1.91 -3.73 3.54
C VAL A 50 1.97 -3.66 5.05
N THR A 51 2.95 -4.31 5.66
CA THR A 51 3.19 -4.23 7.11
C THR A 51 4.38 -3.33 7.39
N LEU A 52 4.27 -2.51 8.42
CA LEU A 52 5.29 -1.54 8.81
C LEU A 52 5.61 -1.63 10.29
N ILE A 53 6.84 -1.25 10.64
CA ILE A 53 7.28 -0.95 12.00
C ILE A 53 7.75 0.50 12.10
N HIS A 54 7.58 1.13 13.25
CA HIS A 54 8.13 2.45 13.55
C HIS A 54 9.38 2.31 14.42
N GLN A 55 10.54 2.57 13.82
CA GLN A 55 11.84 2.47 14.48
C GLN A 55 12.65 3.73 14.25
N ASP A 56 13.28 4.26 15.31
CA ASP A 56 14.15 5.44 15.25
C ASP A 56 13.49 6.67 14.58
N GLY A 57 12.20 6.85 14.85
CA GLY A 57 11.40 7.96 14.31
C GLY A 57 11.02 7.81 12.83
N LYS A 58 11.07 6.58 12.28
CA LYS A 58 10.77 6.29 10.87
C LYS A 58 9.90 5.06 10.74
N TRP A 59 8.94 5.11 9.81
CA TRP A 59 8.21 3.93 9.37
C TRP A 59 9.03 3.15 8.35
N LEU A 60 9.15 1.83 8.55
CA LEU A 60 9.90 0.91 7.71
C LEU A 60 8.97 -0.21 7.26
N ILE A 61 8.99 -0.54 5.97
CA ILE A 61 8.26 -1.70 5.44
C ILE A 61 8.96 -2.98 5.89
N THR A 62 8.22 -3.88 6.52
CA THR A 62 8.72 -5.19 6.96
C THR A 62 8.21 -6.34 6.09
N GLY A 63 7.12 -6.12 5.36
CA GLY A 63 6.52 -7.14 4.53
C GLY A 63 5.50 -6.55 3.57
N ILE A 64 5.38 -7.20 2.41
CA ILE A 64 4.33 -6.98 1.44
C ILE A 64 3.84 -8.37 1.03
N ALA A 65 2.53 -8.55 1.04
CA ALA A 65 1.89 -9.72 0.44
C ALA A 65 0.73 -9.25 -0.43
N ASP A 66 0.46 -10.00 -1.49
CA ASP A 66 -0.54 -9.62 -2.47
C ASP A 66 -1.28 -10.86 -3.00
N ASN A 67 -2.47 -10.63 -3.54
CA ASN A 67 -3.33 -11.71 -4.04
C ASN A 67 -3.25 -11.90 -5.57
N SER A 68 -2.32 -11.22 -6.26
CA SER A 68 -2.05 -11.24 -7.70
C SER A 68 -3.12 -11.87 -8.59
N ARG A 69 -3.87 -11.02 -9.28
CA ARG A 69 -4.90 -11.41 -10.25
C ARG A 69 -4.49 -10.99 -11.65
N THR A 70 -4.52 -11.92 -12.59
CA THR A 70 -4.27 -11.68 -14.03
C THR A 70 -5.54 -11.38 -14.82
N THR A 71 -6.71 -11.48 -14.17
CA THR A 71 -8.03 -11.23 -14.77
C THR A 71 -8.85 -10.32 -13.87
N GLY A 72 -9.87 -9.65 -14.45
CA GLY A 72 -10.74 -8.74 -13.70
C GLY A 72 -10.04 -7.45 -13.25
N CYS A 73 -8.90 -7.09 -13.87
CA CYS A 73 -8.21 -5.88 -13.53
C CYS A 73 -8.96 -4.64 -14.04
N PRO A 74 -9.07 -3.61 -13.19
CA PRO A 74 -9.72 -2.36 -13.58
C PRO A 74 -8.92 -1.65 -14.66
N ALA A 75 -9.62 -0.99 -15.57
CA ALA A 75 -9.02 -0.09 -16.55
C ALA A 75 -8.77 1.27 -15.87
N ARG A 76 -7.73 1.36 -15.04
CA ARG A 76 -7.27 2.60 -14.40
C ARG A 76 -6.17 3.27 -15.23
#